data_AF-A0A1Y2VB93-F1
#
_entry.id   AF-A0A1Y2VB93-F1
#
_cell.length_a   1.000
_cell.length_b   1.000
_cell.length_c   1.000
_cell.angle_alpha   90.00
_cell.angle_beta   90.00
_cell.angle_gamma   90.00
#
_symmetry.space_group_name_H-M   'P 1'
#
loop_
_entity.id
_entity.type
_entity.pdbx_description
1 polymer ?
#
loop_
_entity_poly.entity_id
_entity_poly.type
_entity_poly.pdbx_seq_one_letter_code
_entity_poly.pdbx_strand_id
1 'polypeptide(L)'
;MDPDLDSGLFGIQLSDLEDSTNDTELAEGSQPKKDEENTPVDRTAQSEEEFQAVRKEYRVKIEDGEVWKTIKLPLGPGKIPKPEAQALLHAVEELYFFRRYAEGAQFVRGVLGDGIAKKDDRAPTLDLDTRELLRYYERKCNEKAELKQFNES
;
A
#
# COMPACT_ATOMS: atom_id res chain seq x y z
N MET A 1 -21.74 -41.54 -0.61
CA MET A 1 -22.28 -40.65 0.42
C MET A 1 -21.24 -40.57 1.53
N ASP A 2 -20.31 -39.64 1.61
CA ASP A 2 -19.92 -38.52 0.76
C ASP A 2 -18.40 -38.27 0.95
N PRO A 3 -17.74 -37.68 -0.07
CA PRO A 3 -16.34 -37.27 -0.10
C PRO A 3 -16.12 -35.93 0.63
N ASP A 4 -14.89 -35.41 0.59
CA ASP A 4 -14.44 -34.07 1.02
C ASP A 4 -14.01 -33.89 2.47
N LEU A 5 -12.70 -34.11 2.70
CA LEU A 5 -11.85 -33.14 3.40
C LEU A 5 -10.51 -33.03 2.67
N ASP A 6 -10.56 -32.32 1.54
CA ASP A 6 -9.45 -31.48 1.10
C ASP A 6 -9.09 -30.49 2.22
N SER A 7 -7.81 -30.36 2.49
CA SER A 7 -7.13 -29.25 3.19
C SER A 7 -5.63 -29.59 3.14
N GLY A 8 -4.97 -29.56 1.98
CA GLY A 8 -4.99 -28.44 1.05
C GLY A 8 -4.12 -27.33 1.64
N LEU A 9 -2.85 -27.28 1.18
CA LEU A 9 -1.91 -26.16 1.20
C LEU A 9 -0.61 -26.28 2.04
N PHE A 10 -0.49 -27.16 3.03
CA PHE A 10 0.80 -27.41 3.71
C PHE A 10 1.06 -28.89 3.99
N GLY A 11 1.15 -29.68 2.91
CA GLY A 11 1.62 -31.07 2.97
C GLY A 11 3.13 -31.16 3.16
N ILE A 12 3.69 -30.44 4.14
CA ILE A 12 5.10 -30.57 4.51
C ILE A 12 5.17 -31.77 5.47
N GLN A 13 5.56 -32.93 4.96
CA GLN A 13 5.95 -34.05 5.80
C GLN A 13 7.30 -33.69 6.41
N LEU A 14 7.29 -33.18 7.63
CA LEU A 14 8.47 -33.13 8.49
C LEU A 14 8.78 -34.57 8.91
N SER A 15 9.49 -35.30 8.06
CA SER A 15 10.12 -36.55 8.45
C SER A 15 11.23 -36.23 9.44
N ASP A 16 11.01 -36.70 10.65
CA ASP A 16 11.90 -36.70 11.81
C ASP A 16 13.28 -37.26 11.40
N LEU A 17 14.30 -36.40 11.43
CA LEU A 17 15.68 -36.79 11.16
C LEU A 17 16.28 -37.31 12.47
N GLU A 18 16.02 -38.59 12.78
CA GLU A 18 16.81 -39.33 13.76
C GLU A 18 17.99 -40.06 13.07
N ASP A 19 19.13 -39.90 13.73
CA ASP A 19 20.49 -40.31 13.39
C ASP A 19 20.69 -41.83 13.26
N SER A 20 21.26 -42.29 12.12
CA SER A 20 22.21 -43.42 12.12
C SER A 20 22.77 -43.70 10.72
N THR A 21 24.08 -43.53 10.65
CA THR A 21 25.05 -44.19 9.76
C THR A 21 24.60 -45.54 9.17
N ASN A 22 24.69 -45.71 7.85
CA ASN A 22 25.26 -46.91 7.23
C ASN A 22 25.47 -46.75 5.71
N ASP A 23 26.68 -47.16 5.31
CA ASP A 23 27.23 -47.54 4.02
C ASP A 23 26.32 -47.65 2.77
N THR A 24 26.87 -47.09 1.69
CA THR A 24 27.09 -47.72 0.37
C THR A 24 25.89 -48.35 -0.34
N GLU A 25 25.54 -47.84 -1.54
CA GLU A 25 25.67 -48.56 -2.82
C GLU A 25 25.45 -47.60 -4.00
N LEU A 26 26.34 -47.73 -5.00
CA LEU A 26 26.39 -46.98 -6.23
C LEU A 26 25.13 -47.19 -7.09
N ALA A 27 24.58 -46.10 -7.63
CA ALA A 27 23.74 -46.15 -8.82
C ALA A 27 24.36 -45.24 -9.90
N GLU A 28 25.04 -45.88 -10.85
CA GLU A 28 25.53 -45.29 -12.10
C GLU A 28 24.37 -44.65 -12.88
N GLY A 29 24.38 -43.33 -12.97
CA GLY A 29 23.70 -42.56 -14.00
C GLY A 29 24.73 -41.66 -14.66
N SER A 30 25.14 -41.99 -15.88
CA SER A 30 26.15 -41.26 -16.66
C SER A 30 25.79 -39.76 -16.77
N GLN A 31 26.57 -38.88 -16.13
CA GLN A 31 26.59 -37.45 -16.44
C GLN A 31 27.72 -37.15 -17.42
N PRO A 32 27.45 -36.57 -18.60
CA PRO A 32 28.50 -35.97 -19.41
C PRO A 32 29.02 -34.71 -18.71
N LYS A 33 30.35 -34.52 -18.81
CA LYS A 33 31.09 -33.40 -18.24
C LYS A 33 30.70 -32.08 -18.91
N LYS A 34 30.57 -31.05 -18.06
CA LYS A 34 30.74 -29.59 -18.29
C LYS A 34 30.82 -29.11 -19.75
N ASP A 35 29.83 -28.28 -20.09
CA ASP A 35 30.08 -27.02 -20.79
C ASP A 35 29.45 -25.89 -19.98
N GLU A 36 30.26 -24.86 -19.70
CA GLU A 36 29.83 -23.59 -19.14
C GLU A 36 29.08 -22.81 -20.22
N GLU A 37 27.82 -22.42 -19.97
CA GLU A 37 27.31 -21.04 -20.14
C GLU A 37 25.79 -21.00 -19.99
N ASN A 38 25.32 -20.08 -19.13
CA ASN A 38 23.93 -19.69 -18.88
C ASN A 38 23.02 -20.73 -18.21
N THR A 39 23.29 -21.03 -16.95
CA THR A 39 22.17 -21.29 -16.03
C THR A 39 21.34 -20.00 -15.95
N PRO A 40 20.02 -20.05 -16.17
CA PRO A 40 19.18 -18.87 -15.95
C PRO A 40 19.36 -18.48 -14.48
N VAL A 41 19.95 -17.31 -14.25
CA VAL A 41 20.03 -16.74 -12.89
C VAL A 41 18.60 -16.63 -12.41
N ASP A 42 18.27 -17.40 -11.38
CA ASP A 42 16.94 -17.38 -10.79
C ASP A 42 16.66 -15.94 -10.35
N ARG A 43 15.72 -15.27 -11.03
CA ARG A 43 15.48 -13.82 -10.90
C ARG A 43 15.01 -13.40 -9.49
N THR A 44 14.75 -14.40 -8.65
CA THR A 44 14.21 -14.30 -7.30
C THR A 44 15.09 -15.00 -6.25
N ALA A 45 16.27 -15.53 -6.61
CA ALA A 45 17.19 -16.09 -5.65
C ALA A 45 17.84 -14.96 -4.81
N GLN A 46 17.22 -14.65 -3.67
CA GLN A 46 17.82 -13.82 -2.62
C GLN A 46 18.55 -14.74 -1.64
N SER A 47 19.78 -14.39 -1.26
CA SER A 47 20.49 -15.15 -0.23
C SER A 47 19.87 -14.91 1.16
N GLU A 48 19.99 -15.87 2.07
CA GLU A 48 19.48 -15.71 3.45
C GLU A 48 20.10 -14.48 4.14
N GLU A 49 21.36 -14.17 3.85
CA GLU A 49 22.07 -13.01 4.39
C GLU A 49 21.45 -11.68 3.91
N GLU A 50 21.08 -11.59 2.64
CA GLU A 50 20.37 -10.44 2.07
C GLU A 50 18.96 -10.31 2.65
N PHE A 51 18.25 -11.43 2.84
CA PHE A 51 16.93 -11.43 3.47
C PHE A 51 16.99 -10.95 4.93
N GLN A 52 17.99 -11.40 5.69
CA GLN A 52 18.20 -10.94 7.06
C GLN A 52 18.58 -9.45 7.12
N ALA A 53 19.33 -8.94 6.14
CA ALA A 53 19.61 -7.51 6.03
C ALA A 53 18.33 -6.70 5.79
N VAL A 54 17.50 -7.10 4.82
CA VAL A 54 16.20 -6.46 4.54
C VAL A 54 15.28 -6.52 5.75
N ARG A 55 15.21 -7.66 6.45
CA ARG A 55 14.39 -7.80 7.67
C ARG A 55 14.82 -6.87 8.79
N LYS A 56 16.13 -6.69 8.98
CA LYS A 56 16.67 -5.76 9.99
C LYS A 56 16.32 -4.31 9.66
N GLU A 57 16.31 -3.95 8.39
CA GLU A 57 15.99 -2.59 7.93
C GLU A 57 14.48 -2.35 7.79
N TYR A 58 13.70 -3.41 7.60
CA TYR A 58 12.26 -3.31 7.35
C TYR A 58 11.54 -2.64 8.52
N ARG A 59 10.90 -1.51 8.22
CA ARG A 59 9.99 -0.82 9.12
C ARG A 59 8.60 -0.82 8.50
N VAL A 60 7.63 -1.31 9.27
CA VAL A 60 6.22 -1.21 8.88
C VAL A 60 5.86 0.26 8.76
N LYS A 61 5.28 0.64 7.63
CA LYS A 61 4.71 1.97 7.46
C LYS A 61 3.47 2.06 8.35
N ILE A 62 3.54 2.90 9.38
CA ILE A 62 2.39 3.25 10.21
C ILE A 62 1.82 4.54 9.64
N GLU A 63 0.53 4.55 9.31
CA GLU A 63 -0.17 5.73 8.82
C GLU A 63 -0.80 6.49 9.99
N ASP A 64 -0.14 7.55 10.45
CA ASP A 64 -0.52 8.34 11.64
C ASP A 64 -1.55 9.45 11.35
N GLY A 65 -2.13 9.46 10.15
CA GLY A 65 -3.06 10.51 9.73
C GLY A 65 -2.39 11.85 9.38
N GLU A 66 -1.09 11.80 9.04
CA GLU A 66 -0.29 12.98 8.70
C GLU A 66 0.04 13.10 7.21
N VAL A 67 -0.52 12.23 6.35
CA VAL A 67 -0.23 12.26 4.91
C VAL A 67 -0.55 13.62 4.29
N TRP A 68 -1.59 14.30 4.78
CA TRP A 68 -1.97 15.65 4.34
C TRP A 68 -0.85 16.69 4.49
N LYS A 69 0.07 16.54 5.45
CA LYS A 69 1.20 17.46 5.66
C LYS A 69 2.28 17.31 4.57
N THR A 70 2.35 16.15 3.95
CA THR A 70 3.33 15.87 2.87
C THR A 70 2.92 16.53 1.55
N ILE A 71 1.63 16.88 1.41
CA ILE A 71 1.05 17.45 0.21
C ILE A 71 1.22 18.97 0.24
N LYS A 72 1.86 19.51 -0.80
CA LYS A 72 2.09 20.95 -0.92
C LYS A 72 0.90 21.62 -1.59
N LEU A 73 0.23 22.51 -0.86
CA LEU A 73 -0.81 23.39 -1.39
C LEU A 73 -0.28 24.83 -1.54
N PRO A 74 -0.73 25.60 -2.55
CA PRO A 74 -1.68 25.21 -3.61
C PRO A 74 -1.05 24.25 -4.62
N LEU A 75 -1.89 23.42 -5.24
CA LEU A 75 -1.47 22.46 -6.26
C LEU A 75 -0.82 23.21 -7.43
N GLY A 76 0.19 22.58 -8.04
CA GLY A 76 0.90 23.16 -9.18
C GLY A 76 -0.03 23.49 -10.35
N PRO A 77 0.36 24.42 -11.24
CA PRO A 77 -0.45 24.76 -12.40
C PRO A 77 -0.55 23.57 -13.36
N GLY A 78 -1.77 23.23 -13.79
CA GLY A 78 -2.02 22.21 -14.81
C GLY A 78 -2.84 21.01 -14.34
N LYS A 79 -2.82 19.93 -15.12
CA LYS A 79 -3.55 18.70 -14.81
C LYS A 79 -2.80 17.91 -13.73
N ILE A 80 -3.52 17.51 -12.68
CA ILE A 80 -2.94 16.71 -11.60
C ILE A 80 -2.78 15.26 -12.07
N PRO A 81 -1.61 14.63 -11.90
CA PRO A 81 -1.42 13.23 -12.23
C PRO A 81 -2.21 12.34 -11.27
N LYS A 82 -2.71 11.20 -11.77
CA LYS A 82 -3.48 10.21 -10.99
C LYS A 82 -2.89 9.84 -9.62
N PRO A 83 -1.58 9.57 -9.47
CA PRO A 83 -1.01 9.26 -8.15
C PRO A 83 -1.14 10.41 -7.16
N GLU A 84 -1.00 11.66 -7.63
CA GLU A 84 -1.17 12.83 -6.77
C GLU A 84 -2.64 13.05 -6.40
N ALA A 85 -3.56 12.82 -7.33
CA ALA A 85 -5.01 12.80 -7.06
C ALA A 85 -5.39 11.74 -6.01
N GLN A 86 -4.81 10.54 -6.08
CA GLN A 86 -5.05 9.49 -5.08
C GLN A 86 -4.45 9.86 -3.71
N ALA A 87 -3.27 10.48 -3.67
CA ALA A 87 -2.68 10.97 -2.42
C ALA A 87 -3.57 12.04 -1.75
N LEU A 88 -4.20 12.93 -2.54
CA LEU A 88 -5.15 13.92 -2.04
C LEU A 88 -6.39 13.27 -1.40
N LEU A 89 -6.95 12.25 -2.04
CA LEU A 89 -8.08 11.49 -1.51
C LEU A 89 -7.69 10.77 -0.22
N HIS A 90 -6.58 10.04 -0.25
CA HIS A 90 -6.08 9.28 0.90
C HIS A 90 -5.84 10.19 2.12
N ALA A 91 -5.28 11.38 1.91
CA ALA A 91 -5.07 12.36 2.96
C ALA A 91 -6.39 12.82 3.63
N VAL A 92 -7.46 13.00 2.85
CA VAL A 92 -8.78 13.38 3.38
C VAL A 92 -9.43 12.22 4.11
N GLU A 93 -9.30 11.01 3.57
CA GLU A 93 -9.81 9.78 4.18
C GLU A 93 -9.16 9.53 5.54
N GLU A 94 -7.83 9.63 5.62
CA GLU A 94 -7.11 9.56 6.89
C GLU A 94 -7.64 10.57 7.90
N LEU A 95 -7.75 11.85 7.53
CA LEU A 95 -8.28 12.88 8.43
C LEU A 95 -9.69 12.54 8.92
N TYR A 96 -10.53 11.98 8.06
CA TYR A 96 -11.87 11.50 8.44
C TYR A 96 -11.81 10.30 9.41
N PHE A 97 -10.97 9.30 9.15
CA PHE A 97 -10.84 8.12 10.00
C PHE A 97 -10.23 8.44 11.37
N PHE A 98 -9.28 9.36 11.44
CA PHE A 98 -8.70 9.89 12.67
C PHE A 98 -9.63 10.87 13.41
N ARG A 99 -10.87 11.05 12.95
CA ARG A 99 -11.88 11.97 13.52
C ARG A 99 -11.43 13.43 13.57
N ARG A 100 -10.47 13.81 12.72
CA ARG A 100 -9.97 15.18 12.53
C ARG A 100 -10.80 15.89 11.47
N TYR A 101 -12.11 15.94 11.70
CA TYR A 101 -13.10 16.37 10.71
C TYR A 101 -12.92 17.82 10.26
N ALA A 102 -12.61 18.73 11.19
CA ALA A 102 -12.38 20.14 10.88
C ALA A 102 -11.19 20.33 9.92
N GLU A 103 -10.09 19.60 10.16
CA GLU A 103 -8.89 19.64 9.33
C GLU A 103 -9.16 19.01 7.96
N GLY A 104 -9.89 17.88 7.92
CA GLY A 104 -10.31 17.25 6.67
C GLY A 104 -11.13 18.18 5.77
N ALA A 105 -12.12 18.88 6.34
CA ALA A 105 -12.93 19.84 5.60
C ALA A 105 -12.11 21.05 5.11
N GLN A 106 -11.21 21.57 5.95
CA GLN A 106 -10.33 22.68 5.57
C GLN A 106 -9.36 22.28 4.46
N PHE A 107 -8.81 21.08 4.53
CA PHE A 107 -7.92 20.54 3.51
C PHE A 107 -8.63 20.45 2.15
N VAL A 108 -9.84 19.88 2.10
CA VAL A 108 -10.61 19.80 0.85
C VAL A 108 -10.89 21.19 0.26
N ARG A 109 -11.23 22.18 1.10
CA ARG A 109 -11.41 23.57 0.63
C ARG A 109 -10.13 24.14 0.03
N GLY A 110 -8.98 23.89 0.66
CA GLY A 110 -7.68 24.28 0.14
C GLY A 110 -7.33 23.62 -1.20
N VAL A 111 -7.68 22.34 -1.37
CA VAL A 111 -7.46 21.56 -2.60
C VAL A 111 -8.35 22.03 -3.74
N LEU A 112 -9.63 22.26 -3.47
CA LEU A 112 -10.61 22.66 -4.49
C LEU A 112 -10.56 24.15 -4.81
N GLY A 113 -9.79 24.92 -4.03
CA GLY A 113 -9.83 26.38 -4.00
C GLY A 113 -11.14 26.87 -3.38
N ASP A 114 -11.05 27.85 -2.50
CA ASP A 114 -12.21 28.52 -1.87
C ASP A 114 -13.06 29.24 -2.93
N GLY A 115 -13.86 28.52 -3.73
CA GLY A 115 -15.00 29.01 -4.55
C GLY A 115 -14.74 30.16 -5.56
N ILE A 116 -13.58 30.79 -5.53
CA ILE A 116 -13.15 31.94 -6.32
C ILE A 116 -12.25 31.32 -7.38
N ALA A 117 -12.87 30.53 -8.25
CA ALA A 117 -12.29 30.23 -9.55
C ALA A 117 -12.13 31.56 -10.27
N LYS A 118 -10.98 32.22 -10.07
CA LYS A 118 -10.52 33.20 -11.04
C LYS A 118 -10.49 32.45 -12.36
N LYS A 119 -11.23 33.02 -13.30
CA LYS A 119 -11.45 32.59 -14.68
C LYS A 119 -10.14 32.68 -15.48
N ASP A 120 -9.10 32.05 -14.97
CA ASP A 120 -7.82 31.85 -15.63
C ASP A 120 -7.69 30.33 -15.80
N ASP A 121 -7.33 29.90 -17.00
CA ASP A 121 -7.14 28.50 -17.43
C ASP A 121 -6.01 27.75 -16.69
N ARG A 122 -5.67 28.18 -15.47
CA ARG A 122 -4.54 27.75 -14.64
C ARG A 122 -4.99 27.15 -13.30
N ALA A 123 -6.29 26.93 -13.10
CA ALA A 123 -6.76 26.13 -11.96
C ALA A 123 -6.27 24.68 -12.11
N PRO A 124 -5.89 24.00 -11.01
CA PRO A 124 -5.50 22.60 -11.09
C PRO A 124 -6.67 21.76 -11.59
N THR A 125 -6.48 21.08 -12.73
CA THR A 125 -7.54 20.25 -13.29
C THR A 125 -7.47 18.87 -12.66
N LEU A 126 -8.22 18.70 -11.56
CA LEU A 126 -8.57 17.39 -11.01
C LEU A 126 -9.59 16.70 -11.92
N ASP A 127 -9.54 15.38 -12.01
CA ASP A 127 -10.61 14.61 -12.64
C ASP A 127 -11.93 14.77 -11.89
N LEU A 128 -13.04 14.60 -12.63
CA LEU A 128 -14.38 14.86 -12.13
C LEU A 128 -14.70 13.97 -10.92
N ASP A 129 -14.37 12.68 -11.04
CA ASP A 129 -14.65 11.68 -10.00
C ASP A 129 -13.91 12.00 -8.70
N THR A 130 -12.61 12.31 -8.77
CA THR A 130 -11.83 12.72 -7.58
C THR A 130 -12.43 13.98 -6.95
N ARG A 131 -12.83 14.96 -7.77
CA ARG A 131 -13.43 16.19 -7.28
C ARG A 131 -14.77 15.96 -6.57
N GLU A 132 -15.62 15.10 -7.12
CA GLU A 132 -16.90 14.72 -6.50
C GLU A 132 -16.68 13.98 -5.18
N LEU A 133 -15.70 13.08 -5.13
CA LEU A 133 -15.37 12.33 -3.92
C LEU A 133 -14.80 13.24 -2.83
N LEU A 134 -13.94 14.19 -3.18
CA LEU A 134 -13.45 15.22 -2.25
C LEU A 134 -14.63 16.04 -1.67
N ARG A 135 -15.57 16.50 -2.53
CA ARG A 135 -16.78 17.21 -2.07
C ARG A 135 -17.69 16.35 -1.19
N TYR A 136 -17.74 15.04 -1.43
CA TYR A 136 -18.46 14.11 -0.56
C TYR A 136 -17.84 14.05 0.84
N TYR A 137 -16.51 13.90 0.92
CA TYR A 137 -15.82 13.87 2.20
C TYR A 137 -15.86 15.22 2.93
N GLU A 138 -15.80 16.36 2.22
CA GLU A 138 -16.00 17.68 2.83
C GLU A 138 -17.34 17.77 3.56
N ARG A 139 -18.44 17.38 2.90
CA ARG A 139 -19.78 17.38 3.52
C ARG A 139 -19.83 16.45 4.74
N LYS A 140 -19.36 15.22 4.60
CA LYS A 140 -19.31 14.25 5.70
C LYS A 140 -18.50 14.75 6.89
N CYS A 141 -17.35 15.38 6.63
CA CYS A 141 -16.52 15.99 7.67
C CYS A 141 -17.27 17.11 8.38
N ASN A 142 -17.94 18.00 7.66
CA ASN A 142 -18.73 19.08 8.29
C ASN A 142 -19.86 18.50 9.18
N GLU A 143 -20.64 17.56 8.66
CA GLU A 143 -21.72 16.88 9.43
C GLU A 143 -21.16 16.23 10.71
N LYS A 144 -20.04 15.52 10.61
CA LYS A 144 -19.39 14.87 11.76
C LYS A 144 -18.75 15.86 12.71
N ALA A 145 -18.23 16.98 12.23
CA ALA A 145 -17.68 18.03 13.07
C ALA A 145 -18.78 18.69 13.91
N GLU A 146 -19.94 18.98 13.32
CA GLU A 146 -21.10 19.53 14.03
C GLU A 146 -21.63 18.55 15.09
N LEU A 147 -21.80 17.27 14.73
CA LEU A 147 -22.19 16.20 15.66
C LEU A 147 -21.19 16.05 16.82
N LYS A 148 -19.89 16.14 16.54
CA LYS A 148 -18.84 16.05 17.56
C LYS A 148 -18.90 17.23 18.52
N GLN A 149 -19.02 18.45 18.00
CA GLN A 149 -19.17 19.67 18.82
C GLN A 149 -20.40 19.60 19.72
N PHE A 150 -21.52 19.09 19.21
CA PHE A 150 -22.74 18.91 19.99
C PHE A 150 -22.56 17.88 21.13
N ASN A 151 -21.85 16.78 20.88
CA ASN A 151 -21.62 15.75 21.89
C ASN A 151 -20.55 16.11 22.94
N GLU A 152 -19.68 17.07 22.64
CA GLU A 152 -18.60 17.53 23.54
C GLU A 152 -18.96 18.82 24.31
N SER A 153 -20.14 19.41 24.07
CA SER A 153 -20.69 20.59 24.77
C SER A 153 -21.63 20.20 25.89
#